data_AF-A0A7D4QU81-F1
#
_entry.id   AF-A0A7D4QU81-F1
#
_cell.length_a   1.000
_cell.length_b   1.000
_cell.length_c   1.000
_cell.angle_alpha   90.00
_cell.angle_beta   90.00
_cell.angle_gamma   90.00
#
_symmetry.space_group_name_H-M   'P 1'
#
loop_
_entity.id
_entity.type
_entity.pdbx_description
1 polymer ?
#
loop_
_entity_poly.entity_id
_entity_poly.type
_entity_poly.pdbx_seq_one_letter_code
_entity_poly.pdbx_strand_id
1 'polypeptide(L)' 'MKAEKTIMVTGREYQHIKEYLETHDAYNYRTGNEFDPQIVKVTEIYLDTDPDFTRNPKQFARINDDLHVQVKIVYEEE' A
#
# COMPACT_ATOMS: atom_id res chain seq x y z
N MET A 1 -7.75 -16.27 -3.81
CA MET A 1 -8.83 -15.27 -3.60
C MET A 1 -8.14 -13.93 -3.33
N LYS A 2 -8.65 -12.81 -3.84
CA LYS A 2 -8.07 -11.49 -3.54
C LYS A 2 -8.55 -11.05 -2.15
N ALA A 3 -7.63 -10.75 -1.26
CA ALA A 3 -7.90 -10.29 0.10
C ALA A 3 -7.50 -8.81 0.23
N GLU A 4 -8.21 -8.08 1.09
CA GLU A 4 -7.91 -6.68 1.41
C GLU A 4 -7.36 -6.62 2.83
N LYS A 5 -6.26 -5.89 3.02
CA LYS A 5 -5.71 -5.63 4.35
C LYS A 5 -5.26 -4.18 4.46
N THR A 6 -5.43 -3.63 5.63
CA THR A 6 -4.92 -2.30 5.97
C THR A 6 -3.58 -2.45 6.66
N ILE A 7 -2.57 -1.72 6.17
CA ILE A 7 -1.21 -1.68 6.71
C ILE A 7 -0.78 -0.24 6.95
N MET A 8 0.19 -0.04 7.84
CA MET A 8 0.84 1.24 8.04
C MET A 8 2.15 1.23 7.26
N VAL A 9 2.35 2.23 6.41
CA VAL A 9 3.59 2.41 5.63
C VAL A 9 4.07 3.84 5.79
N THR A 10 5.35 4.09 5.58
CA THR A 10 5.83 5.47 5.45
C THR A 10 5.35 6.11 4.15
N GLY A 11 5.28 7.45 4.09
CA GLY A 11 4.97 8.18 2.86
C GLY A 11 5.88 7.79 1.71
N ARG A 12 7.17 7.55 1.99
CA ARG A 12 8.15 7.05 1.01
C ARG A 12 7.81 5.66 0.49
N GLU A 13 7.50 4.72 1.38
CA GLU A 13 7.12 3.36 0.99
C GLU A 13 5.85 3.36 0.15
N TYR A 14 4.85 4.15 0.52
CA TYR A 14 3.63 4.30 -0.26
C TYR A 14 3.92 4.77 -1.69
N GLN A 15 4.72 5.83 -1.87
CA GLN A 15 5.08 6.33 -3.20
C GLN A 15 5.85 5.27 -3.99
N HIS A 16 6.83 4.61 -3.37
CA HIS A 16 7.64 3.58 -4.02
C HIS A 16 6.79 2.39 -4.50
N ILE A 17 5.91 1.85 -3.65
CA ILE A 17 5.02 0.74 -4.01
C ILE A 17 4.08 1.16 -5.14
N LYS A 18 3.51 2.37 -5.04
CA LYS A 18 2.61 2.91 -6.06
C LYS A 18 3.31 3.05 -7.42
N GLU A 19 4.47 3.71 -7.48
CA GLU A 19 5.26 3.91 -8.71
C GLU A 19 5.69 2.55 -9.30
N TYR A 20 6.03 1.58 -8.46
CA TYR A 20 6.36 0.23 -8.91
C TYR A 20 5.18 -0.45 -9.60
N LEU A 21 3.98 -0.34 -9.02
CA LEU A 21 2.74 -0.92 -9.55
C LEU A 21 2.23 -0.24 -10.83
N GLU A 22 2.75 0.93 -11.21
CA GLU A 22 2.45 1.53 -12.53
C GLU A 22 3.15 0.78 -13.68
N THR A 23 4.22 0.04 -13.37
CA THR A 23 5.05 -0.66 -14.36
C THR A 23 5.10 -2.18 -14.16
N HIS A 24 4.61 -2.68 -13.04
CA HIS A 24 4.62 -4.10 -12.67
C HIS A 24 3.24 -4.54 -12.14
N ASP A 25 2.87 -5.79 -12.36
CA ASP A 25 1.58 -6.34 -11.91
C ASP A 25 1.44 -6.48 -10.38
N ALA A 26 2.54 -6.63 -9.65
CA ALA A 26 2.52 -6.83 -8.20
C ALA A 26 3.83 -6.46 -7.51
N TYR A 27 3.74 -6.07 -6.24
CA TYR A 27 4.85 -5.76 -5.36
C TYR A 27 4.83 -6.66 -4.12
N ASN A 28 5.94 -7.34 -3.82
CA ASN A 28 6.06 -8.17 -2.62
C ASN A 28 6.36 -7.29 -1.41
N TYR A 29 5.36 -7.09 -0.56
CA TYR A 29 5.48 -6.30 0.66
C TYR A 29 5.65 -7.21 1.89
N ARG A 30 6.66 -6.91 2.71
CA ARG A 30 6.86 -7.61 3.99
C ARG A 30 6.06 -6.91 5.08
N THR A 31 4.96 -7.52 5.48
CA THR A 31 4.14 -7.12 6.63
C THR A 31 4.41 -8.05 7.82
N GLY A 32 3.86 -7.75 9.00
CA GLY A 32 4.02 -8.58 10.20
C GLY A 32 5.14 -8.10 11.11
N ASN A 33 5.35 -8.81 12.22
CA ASN A 33 6.33 -8.43 13.24
C ASN A 33 7.67 -9.13 12.98
N GLU A 34 8.75 -8.69 13.63
CA GLU A 34 10.08 -9.33 13.52
C GLU A 34 10.06 -10.84 13.79
N PHE A 35 9.13 -11.30 14.63
CA PHE A 35 8.98 -12.71 15.03
C PHE A 35 8.03 -13.52 14.13
N ASP A 36 7.21 -12.86 13.30
CA ASP A 36 6.31 -13.49 12.34
C ASP A 36 6.18 -12.59 11.09
N PRO A 37 7.19 -12.61 10.21
CA PRO A 37 7.14 -11.85 8.98
C PRO A 37 6.24 -12.54 7.96
N GLN A 38 5.27 -11.79 7.45
CA GLN A 38 4.35 -12.22 6.40
C GLN A 38 4.69 -11.46 5.12
N ILE A 39 4.87 -12.18 4.02
CA ILE A 39 5.06 -11.55 2.70
C ILE A 39 3.71 -11.57 2.00
N VAL A 40 3.22 -10.41 1.60
CA VAL A 40 1.98 -10.26 0.84
C VAL A 40 2.26 -9.69 -0.53
N LYS A 41 1.61 -10.26 -1.55
CA LYS A 41 1.74 -9.81 -2.93
C LYS A 41 0.74 -8.69 -3.20
N VAL A 42 1.18 -7.44 -3.01
CA VAL A 42 0.36 -6.24 -3.21
C VAL A 42 0.14 -6.03 -4.71
N THR A 43 -1.12 -5.96 -5.12
CA THR A 43 -1.52 -5.69 -6.51
C THR A 43 -2.07 -4.28 -6.66
N GLU A 44 -2.63 -3.71 -5.60
CA GLU A 44 -3.19 -2.35 -5.56
C GLU A 44 -2.94 -1.75 -4.18
N ILE A 45 -2.68 -0.44 -4.12
CA ILE A 45 -2.42 0.30 -2.86
C ILE A 45 -3.19 1.63 -2.85
N TYR A 46 -3.83 1.94 -1.72
CA TYR A 46 -4.72 3.09 -1.56
C TYR A 46 -4.52 3.78 -0.21
N LEU A 47 -4.60 5.10 -0.16
CA LEU A 47 -4.57 5.85 1.10
C LEU A 47 -5.90 5.80 1.84
N ASP A 48 -5.87 5.47 3.12
CA ASP A 48 -7.05 5.31 3.98
C ASP A 48 -7.64 6.65 4.47
N THR A 49 -7.04 7.78 4.10
CA THR A 49 -7.55 9.13 4.43
C THR A 49 -8.69 9.61 3.52
N ASP A 50 -9.13 8.77 2.58
CA ASP A 50 -10.18 9.09 1.63
C ASP A 50 -11.49 8.36 2.01
N PRO A 51 -12.48 9.04 2.62
CA PRO A 51 -13.74 8.42 3.04
C PRO A 51 -14.59 7.90 1.87
N ASP A 52 -14.27 8.30 0.63
CA ASP A 52 -14.96 7.89 -0.59
C ASP A 52 -14.12 6.92 -1.45
N PHE A 53 -12.91 6.51 -1.01
CA PHE A 53 -11.94 5.82 -1.85
C PHE A 53 -11.83 6.48 -3.23
N THR A 54 -11.94 7.81 -3.29
CA THR A 54 -11.95 8.49 -4.58
C THR A 54 -10.65 8.19 -5.28
N ARG A 55 -10.72 7.34 -6.31
CA ARG A 55 -9.68 7.03 -7.28
C ARG A 55 -9.37 8.30 -8.07
N ASN A 56 -8.88 9.32 -7.39
CA ASN A 56 -8.69 10.64 -7.93
C ASN A 56 -7.18 10.80 -8.14
N PRO A 57 -6.67 10.49 -9.34
CA PRO A 57 -5.25 10.55 -9.66
C PRO A 57 -4.73 12.00 -9.74
N LYS A 58 -5.38 12.96 -9.06
CA LYS A 58 -5.00 14.37 -8.99
C LYS A 58 -5.11 14.95 -7.57
N GLN A 59 -5.66 14.21 -6.62
CA GLN A 59 -5.82 14.66 -5.24
C GLN A 59 -4.70 14.05 -4.38
N PHE A 60 -3.47 14.42 -4.70
CA PHE A 60 -2.30 13.90 -3.99
C PHE A 60 -1.92 14.86 -2.88
N ALA A 61 -2.33 14.54 -1.65
CA ALA A 61 -1.62 15.07 -0.51
C ALA A 61 -0.15 14.60 -0.65
N ARG A 62 0.80 15.52 -0.82
CA ARG A 62 2.22 15.19 -0.67
C ARG A 62 2.40 14.72 0.76
N ILE A 63 2.55 13.41 0.93
CA ILE A 63 2.79 12.80 2.22
C ILE A 63 4.27 12.97 2.50
N ASN A 64 4.61 13.59 3.63
CA ASN A 64 6.00 13.68 4.05
C ASN A 64 6.58 12.27 4.16
N ASP A 65 7.80 12.08 3.66
CA ASP A 65 8.47 10.78 3.62
C ASP A 65 8.44 10.05 4.97
N ASP A 66 8.66 10.78 6.06
CA ASP A 66 8.73 10.25 7.43
C ASP A 66 7.36 10.08 8.12
N LEU A 67 6.27 10.52 7.48
CA LEU A 67 4.93 10.36 8.03
C LEU A 67 4.43 8.94 7.78
N HIS A 68 4.00 8.26 8.85
CA HIS A 68 3.32 6.98 8.74
C HIS A 68 1.88 7.22 8.31
N VAL A 69 1.46 6.48 7.28
CA VAL A 69 0.13 6.56 6.71
C VAL A 69 -0.48 5.19 6.60
N GLN A 70 -1.78 5.15 6.87
CA GLN A 70 -2.57 3.95 6.75
C GLN A 70 -2.95 3.77 5.28
N VAL A 71 -2.63 2.60 4.73
CA VAL A 71 -2.93 2.26 3.34
C VAL A 71 -3.65 0.92 3.28
N LYS A 72 -4.59 0.82 2.36
CA LYS A 72 -5.25 -0.44 2.03
C LYS A 72 -4.53 -1.08 0.86
N ILE A 73 -4.19 -2.35 1.02
CA ILE A 73 -3.59 -3.18 -0.02
C ILE A 73 -4.54 -4.29 -0.44
N VAL A 74 -4.59 -4.56 -1.75
CA VAL A 74 -5.21 -5.77 -2.31
C VAL A 74 -4.10 -6.77 -2.55
N TYR A 75 -4.20 -7.96 -1.98
CA TYR A 75 -3.19 -9.00 -2.12
C TYR A 75 -3.77 -10.36 -2.48
N GLU A 76 -2.94 -11.17 -3.13
CA GLU A 76 -3.22 -12.58 -3.35
C GLU A 76 -2.45 -13.38 -2.30
N GLU A 77 -3.16 -14.19 -1.51
CA GLU A 77 -2.55 -15.23 -0.67
C GLU A 77 -2.09 -16.36 -1.60
N GLU A 78 -0.78 -16.65 -1.58
CA GLU A 78 -0.20 -17.83 -2.24
C GLU A 78 -0.38 -19.08 -1.38
#